data_AF-A0A0F9LJ34-F1
#
_entry.id   AF-A0A0F9LJ34-F1
#
_cell.length_a   1.000
_cell.length_b   1.000
_cell.length_c   1.000
_cell.angle_alpha   90.00
_cell.angle_beta   90.00
_cell.angle_gamma   90.00
#
_symmetry.space_group_name_H-M   'P 1'
#
loop_
_entity.id
_entity.type
_entity.pdbx_description
1 polymer ?
#
loop_
_entity_poly.entity_id
_entity_poly.type
_entity_poly.pdbx_seq_one_letter_code
_entity_poly.pdbx_strand_id
1 'polypeptide(L)'
;MKNISKKRVELMAPLKNYKSLNAVLRKAEAVYFGVESFNMRMYSDNFKLEELNNIVKTCHNNNIHAYLTTNVVIYENELPFLDTILDKAVEAEIDAVIIHDIGAIHLVKEKDLNFHISTQANISNSRTAIFYELLGAQRLILARELSLVQIREIKNKLNKIEIETFIHGAQCTSISGRCYFSAEVCESQDYSANRGKCVQPCRRRWRVYDDLNNEMLYDGVFFINSKDLCMIEHIPKLIEADLDAFKIEGRMRDPIYIEETTSCYREAIDAYYDNTFTQEKVKEWLKRLTKVYTRGFSTGFYFGLPKGREIQREFDGNISNYKKIEIGKVLNYFPEKKAAKILLTSGKLKLKDEIFIIGTHTDTYLRQEVNSIQIKQKKNLTETPFVKSKKERIAVGIIVDNPVKKNDKIFKLSKNSKL
;
A
#
# COMPACT_ATOMS: atom_id res chain seq x y z
N MET A 1 25.25 28.29 8.97
CA MET A 1 25.52 26.89 9.37
C MET A 1 24.63 26.53 10.56
N LYS A 2 23.63 25.68 10.33
CA LYS A 2 22.99 24.85 11.37
C LYS A 2 22.93 23.43 10.79
N ASN A 3 24.07 22.73 10.87
CA ASN A 3 24.16 21.29 10.61
C ASN A 3 23.65 20.54 11.85
N ILE A 4 22.36 20.67 12.13
CA ILE A 4 21.65 19.63 12.88
C ILE A 4 21.39 18.56 11.84
N SER A 5 21.93 17.35 11.99
CA SER A 5 21.65 16.26 11.06
C SER A 5 20.14 16.05 11.02
N LYS A 6 19.48 16.56 9.97
CA LYS A 6 18.03 16.55 9.87
C LYS A 6 17.59 15.07 9.86
N LYS A 7 16.72 14.68 10.79
CA LYS A 7 16.17 13.32 10.87
C LYS A 7 15.65 12.95 9.47
N ARG A 8 16.03 11.77 8.96
CA ARG A 8 15.54 11.31 7.66
C ARG A 8 14.05 11.03 7.76
N VAL A 9 13.30 11.37 6.70
CA VAL A 9 11.86 11.06 6.63
C VAL A 9 11.64 9.55 6.72
N GLU A 10 10.60 9.15 7.47
CA GLU A 10 10.17 7.76 7.60
C GLU A 10 9.28 7.36 6.41
N LEU A 11 9.63 6.30 5.68
CA LEU A 11 8.75 5.71 4.67
C LEU A 11 7.91 4.61 5.29
N MET A 12 6.59 4.76 5.19
CA MET A 12 5.63 3.82 5.74
C MET A 12 4.88 3.03 4.65
N ALA A 13 5.06 1.71 4.68
CA ALA A 13 4.46 0.78 3.72
C ALA A 13 3.13 0.15 4.23
N PRO A 14 2.14 -0.06 3.34
CA PRO A 14 0.90 -0.74 3.69
C PRO A 14 1.07 -2.26 3.67
N LEU A 15 0.60 -2.96 4.71
CA LEU A 15 0.54 -4.43 4.67
C LEU A 15 -0.88 -4.92 4.45
N LYS A 16 -1.01 -5.82 3.48
CA LYS A 16 -2.16 -6.69 3.34
C LYS A 16 -2.01 -7.85 4.32
N ASN A 17 -0.98 -8.66 4.11
CA ASN A 17 -0.68 -9.90 4.84
C ASN A 17 0.86 -10.11 4.93
N TYR A 18 1.31 -11.28 5.40
CA TYR A 18 2.75 -11.60 5.50
C TYR A 18 3.51 -11.55 4.18
N LYS A 19 2.87 -11.83 3.04
CA LYS A 19 3.53 -11.72 1.72
C LYS A 19 3.88 -10.26 1.43
N SER A 20 3.00 -9.33 1.83
CA SER A 20 3.29 -7.89 1.77
C SER A 20 4.36 -7.46 2.75
N LEU A 21 4.42 -8.05 3.94
CA LEU A 21 5.51 -7.78 4.90
C LEU A 21 6.87 -8.21 4.29
N ASN A 22 6.95 -9.46 3.83
CA ASN A 22 8.13 -10.02 3.19
C ASN A 22 8.57 -9.23 1.94
N ALA A 23 7.62 -8.65 1.22
CA ALA A 23 7.87 -7.78 0.07
C ALA A 23 8.60 -6.46 0.42
N VAL A 24 8.41 -5.94 1.63
CA VAL A 24 8.94 -4.62 2.04
C VAL A 24 10.03 -4.69 3.11
N LEU A 25 10.42 -5.88 3.55
CA LEU A 25 11.57 -6.03 4.44
C LEU A 25 12.77 -5.30 3.83
N ARG A 26 13.38 -4.42 4.64
CA ARG A 26 14.52 -3.56 4.27
C ARG A 26 14.24 -2.48 3.20
N LYS A 27 12.97 -2.19 2.91
CA LYS A 27 12.56 -1.17 1.93
C LYS A 27 11.76 -0.03 2.55
N ALA A 28 11.29 -0.20 3.79
CA ALA A 28 10.54 0.79 4.54
C ALA A 28 11.09 0.86 5.97
N GLU A 29 10.94 2.01 6.60
CA GLU A 29 11.27 2.21 8.01
C GLU A 29 10.07 1.87 8.92
N ALA A 30 8.86 1.91 8.37
CA ALA A 30 7.66 1.54 9.08
C ALA A 30 6.64 0.81 8.21
N VAL A 31 5.74 0.09 8.87
CA VAL A 31 4.62 -0.58 8.25
C VAL A 31 3.33 -0.28 9.00
N TYR A 32 2.22 -0.22 8.27
CA TYR A 32 0.90 -0.14 8.89
C TYR A 32 -0.03 -1.25 8.38
N PHE A 33 -0.79 -1.81 9.31
CA PHE A 33 -1.67 -2.95 9.05
C PHE A 33 -2.90 -2.92 9.95
N GLY A 34 -3.86 -3.80 9.70
CA GLY A 34 -5.03 -3.97 10.55
C GLY A 34 -5.25 -5.45 10.79
N VAL A 35 -5.96 -5.75 11.87
CA VAL A 35 -6.45 -7.10 12.13
C VAL A 35 -7.77 -7.34 11.41
N GLU A 36 -8.39 -8.51 11.56
CA GLU A 36 -9.70 -8.87 10.98
C GLU A 36 -10.90 -8.09 11.60
N SER A 37 -10.68 -6.89 12.13
CA SER A 37 -11.68 -5.99 12.72
C SER A 37 -11.23 -4.52 12.71
N PHE A 38 -12.20 -3.61 12.91
CA PHE A 38 -12.03 -2.19 13.19
C PHE A 38 -11.05 -1.38 12.33
N ASN A 39 -10.94 -1.67 11.03
CA ASN A 39 -10.05 -0.91 10.15
C ASN A 39 -10.69 -0.57 8.82
N MET A 40 -10.18 0.47 8.15
CA MET A 40 -10.75 0.98 6.90
C MET A 40 -10.64 0.04 5.68
N ARG A 41 -10.10 -1.18 5.82
CA ARG A 41 -9.91 -2.16 4.74
C ARG A 41 -10.37 -3.55 5.22
N MET A 42 -11.61 -3.63 5.72
CA MET A 42 -12.18 -4.87 6.27
C MET A 42 -12.19 -6.05 5.28
N TYR A 43 -12.35 -5.78 3.99
CA TYR A 43 -12.31 -6.80 2.94
C TYR A 43 -10.89 -7.11 2.42
N SER A 44 -9.86 -6.59 3.06
CA SER A 44 -8.49 -7.03 2.78
C SER A 44 -8.22 -8.38 3.45
N ASP A 45 -7.16 -9.05 2.98
CA ASP A 45 -6.64 -10.28 3.59
C ASP A 45 -5.81 -9.87 4.82
N ASN A 46 -6.50 -9.43 5.87
CA ASN A 46 -5.92 -8.86 7.08
C ASN A 46 -5.26 -9.94 7.96
N PHE A 47 -4.46 -9.50 8.92
CA PHE A 47 -3.87 -10.39 9.90
C PHE A 47 -4.89 -10.79 10.97
N LYS A 48 -4.72 -11.97 11.53
CA LYS A 48 -5.47 -12.36 12.72
C LYS A 48 -4.90 -11.69 13.95
N LEU A 49 -5.72 -11.50 14.98
CA LEU A 49 -5.28 -10.91 16.24
C LEU A 49 -4.19 -11.75 16.93
N GLU A 50 -4.30 -13.08 16.86
CA GLU A 50 -3.31 -14.04 17.39
C GLU A 50 -1.91 -13.92 16.75
N GLU A 51 -1.81 -13.31 15.56
CA GLU A 51 -0.57 -13.17 14.82
C GLU A 51 0.23 -11.91 15.22
N LEU A 52 -0.35 -11.02 16.04
CA LEU A 52 0.20 -9.70 16.32
C LEU A 52 1.62 -9.75 16.89
N ASN A 53 1.88 -10.58 17.90
CA ASN A 53 3.20 -10.77 18.50
C ASN A 53 4.26 -11.17 17.46
N ASN A 54 3.90 -12.06 16.52
CA ASN A 54 4.84 -12.52 15.49
C ASN A 54 5.12 -11.44 14.44
N ILE A 55 4.10 -10.66 14.07
CA ILE A 55 4.24 -9.55 13.11
C ILE A 55 5.16 -8.49 13.69
N VAL A 56 4.89 -8.02 14.91
CA VAL A 56 5.69 -6.97 15.56
C VAL A 56 7.13 -7.43 15.74
N LYS A 57 7.34 -8.64 16.26
CA LYS A 57 8.67 -9.24 16.38
C LYS A 57 9.41 -9.33 15.04
N THR A 58 8.71 -9.70 13.96
CA THR A 58 9.30 -9.75 12.61
C THR A 58 9.73 -8.35 12.14
N CYS A 59 8.91 -7.33 12.41
CA CYS A 59 9.22 -5.94 12.07
C CYS A 59 10.44 -5.42 12.85
N HIS A 60 10.44 -5.59 14.18
CA HIS A 60 11.53 -5.14 15.05
C HIS A 60 12.86 -5.84 14.73
N ASN A 61 12.84 -7.16 14.44
CA ASN A 61 14.03 -7.90 13.99
C ASN A 61 14.61 -7.37 12.67
N ASN A 62 13.85 -6.60 11.90
CA ASN A 62 14.28 -5.96 10.66
C ASN A 62 14.41 -4.43 10.78
N ASN A 63 14.37 -3.89 12.00
CA ASN A 63 14.39 -2.44 12.30
C ASN A 63 13.24 -1.67 11.60
N ILE A 64 12.04 -2.24 11.62
CA ILE A 64 10.83 -1.64 11.06
C ILE A 64 9.86 -1.36 12.19
N HIS A 65 9.33 -0.14 12.27
CA HIS A 65 8.25 0.20 13.18
C HIS A 65 6.91 -0.39 12.72
N ALA A 66 6.16 -0.98 13.64
CA ALA A 66 4.89 -1.64 13.39
C ALA A 66 3.74 -0.79 13.94
N TYR A 67 2.83 -0.35 13.05
CA TYR A 67 1.66 0.43 13.45
C TYR A 67 0.34 -0.30 13.16
N LEU A 68 -0.44 -0.53 14.22
CA LEU A 68 -1.75 -1.16 14.12
C LEU A 68 -2.83 -0.12 13.82
N THR A 69 -3.73 -0.41 12.88
CA THR A 69 -4.85 0.50 12.55
C THR A 69 -6.15 0.05 13.17
N THR A 70 -6.77 0.95 13.94
CA THR A 70 -8.12 0.84 14.50
C THR A 70 -8.95 2.06 14.07
N ASN A 71 -8.86 2.40 12.78
CA ASN A 71 -9.21 3.72 12.26
C ASN A 71 -10.63 3.82 11.66
N VAL A 72 -11.62 3.27 12.35
CA VAL A 72 -13.05 3.35 11.99
C VAL A 72 -13.85 3.95 13.14
N VAL A 73 -15.11 4.31 12.88
CA VAL A 73 -16.07 4.68 13.94
C VAL A 73 -16.28 3.48 14.85
N ILE A 74 -16.32 3.67 16.17
CA ILE A 74 -16.52 2.59 17.16
C ILE A 74 -17.85 2.79 17.89
N TYR A 75 -18.62 1.73 18.08
CA TYR A 75 -19.87 1.76 18.84
C TYR A 75 -19.68 1.26 20.27
N GLU A 76 -20.58 1.65 21.17
CA GLU A 76 -20.53 1.30 22.61
C GLU A 76 -20.34 -0.20 22.86
N ASN A 77 -21.13 -1.03 22.17
CA ASN A 77 -21.07 -2.49 22.29
C ASN A 77 -19.80 -3.12 21.69
N GLU A 78 -18.99 -2.33 20.98
CA GLU A 78 -17.73 -2.75 20.36
C GLU A 78 -16.51 -2.40 21.21
N LEU A 79 -16.66 -1.50 22.20
CA LEU A 79 -15.58 -1.08 23.09
C LEU A 79 -14.90 -2.26 23.80
N PRO A 80 -15.61 -3.28 24.35
CA PRO A 80 -14.94 -4.41 24.99
C PRO A 80 -14.02 -5.20 24.04
N PHE A 81 -14.42 -5.32 22.77
CA PHE A 81 -13.59 -6.03 21.79
C PHE A 81 -12.42 -5.18 21.31
N LEU A 82 -12.60 -3.86 21.17
CA LEU A 82 -11.51 -2.95 20.93
C LEU A 82 -10.48 -3.00 22.08
N ASP A 83 -10.95 -3.02 23.33
CA ASP A 83 -10.10 -3.10 24.52
C ASP A 83 -9.21 -4.36 24.49
N THR A 84 -9.80 -5.51 24.12
CA THR A 84 -9.07 -6.77 23.92
C THR A 84 -7.99 -6.65 22.83
N ILE A 85 -8.27 -5.94 21.73
CA ILE A 85 -7.30 -5.72 20.66
C ILE A 85 -6.15 -4.83 21.15
N LEU A 86 -6.46 -3.80 21.94
CA LEU A 86 -5.45 -2.90 22.50
C LEU A 86 -4.58 -3.61 23.55
N ASP A 87 -5.14 -4.49 24.39
CA ASP A 87 -4.38 -5.33 25.31
C ASP A 87 -3.36 -6.21 24.56
N LYS A 88 -3.80 -6.83 23.47
CA LYS A 88 -2.92 -7.60 22.60
C LYS A 88 -1.86 -6.74 21.94
N ALA A 89 -2.18 -5.49 21.61
CA ALA A 89 -1.22 -4.55 21.05
C ALA A 89 -0.15 -4.12 22.06
N VAL A 90 -0.51 -3.96 23.34
CA VAL A 90 0.45 -3.77 24.45
C VAL A 90 1.34 -5.00 24.59
N GLU A 91 0.76 -6.20 24.67
CA GLU A 91 1.49 -7.47 24.79
C GLU A 91 2.50 -7.68 23.64
N ALA A 92 2.11 -7.29 22.43
CA ALA A 92 2.94 -7.39 21.24
C ALA A 92 4.03 -6.31 21.16
N GLU A 93 4.03 -5.32 22.06
CA GLU A 93 4.90 -4.13 22.03
C GLU A 93 4.75 -3.33 20.72
N ILE A 94 3.51 -3.08 20.27
CA ILE A 94 3.25 -2.26 19.08
C ILE A 94 3.88 -0.85 19.23
N ASP A 95 4.48 -0.31 18.16
CA ASP A 95 5.10 1.01 18.25
C ASP A 95 4.07 2.14 18.42
N ALA A 96 2.93 2.03 17.74
CA ALA A 96 1.79 2.93 17.88
C ALA A 96 0.51 2.35 17.27
N VAL A 97 -0.65 2.89 17.68
CA VAL A 97 -1.95 2.66 17.01
C VAL A 97 -2.37 3.86 16.17
N ILE A 98 -2.89 3.62 14.97
CA ILE A 98 -3.47 4.66 14.10
C ILE A 98 -4.98 4.68 14.30
N ILE A 99 -5.48 5.76 14.89
CA ILE A 99 -6.85 5.85 15.42
C ILE A 99 -7.48 7.21 15.12
N HIS A 100 -8.80 7.34 15.25
CA HIS A 100 -9.46 8.65 15.11
C HIS A 100 -10.67 8.85 16.02
N ASP A 101 -11.30 7.77 16.47
CA ASP A 101 -12.42 7.83 17.42
C ASP A 101 -11.92 8.35 18.78
N ILE A 102 -12.62 9.35 19.35
CA ILE A 102 -12.17 10.03 20.57
C ILE A 102 -12.32 9.13 21.80
N GLY A 103 -13.36 8.29 21.87
CA GLY A 103 -13.52 7.31 22.94
C GLY A 103 -12.41 6.25 22.88
N ALA A 104 -12.08 5.81 21.67
CA ALA A 104 -10.98 4.90 21.45
C ALA A 104 -9.61 5.52 21.82
N ILE A 105 -9.39 6.81 21.56
CA ILE A 105 -8.19 7.55 22.01
C ILE A 105 -8.10 7.53 23.54
N HIS A 106 -9.22 7.63 24.26
CA HIS A 106 -9.22 7.55 25.72
C HIS A 106 -8.71 6.20 26.21
N LEU A 107 -9.24 5.09 25.68
CA LEU A 107 -8.80 3.72 26.02
C LEU A 107 -7.30 3.50 25.74
N VAL A 108 -6.82 3.99 24.60
CA VAL A 108 -5.40 3.90 24.23
C VAL A 108 -4.51 4.62 25.24
N LYS A 109 -4.94 5.78 25.74
CA LYS A 109 -4.21 6.52 26.78
C LYS A 109 -4.23 5.82 28.14
N GLU A 110 -5.33 5.19 28.52
CA GLU A 110 -5.42 4.40 29.75
C GLU A 110 -4.41 3.25 29.77
N LYS A 111 -4.08 2.71 28.59
CA LYS A 111 -3.10 1.63 28.41
C LYS A 111 -1.66 2.12 28.16
N ASP A 112 -1.40 3.42 28.24
CA ASP A 112 -0.09 4.03 27.95
C ASP A 112 0.47 3.66 26.55
N LEU A 113 -0.43 3.48 25.57
CA LEU A 113 -0.06 3.20 24.19
C LEU A 113 0.17 4.49 23.40
N ASN A 114 1.23 4.50 22.60
CA ASN A 114 1.47 5.55 21.62
C ASN A 114 0.40 5.55 20.52
N PHE A 115 0.03 6.72 20.02
CA PHE A 115 -0.98 6.82 18.97
C PHE A 115 -0.73 7.91 17.95
N HIS A 116 -1.17 7.61 16.73
CA HIS A 116 -1.17 8.48 15.58
C HIS A 116 -2.62 8.79 15.18
N ILE A 117 -2.90 10.04 14.81
CA ILE A 117 -4.24 10.40 14.37
C ILE A 117 -4.42 10.11 12.89
N SER A 118 -5.39 9.26 12.58
CA SER A 118 -5.76 8.88 11.22
C SER A 118 -6.28 10.07 10.43
N THR A 119 -6.05 10.03 9.12
CA THR A 119 -6.65 10.99 8.16
C THR A 119 -8.19 11.07 8.26
N GLN A 120 -8.84 10.02 8.79
CA GLN A 120 -10.27 10.01 9.15
C GLN A 120 -10.69 11.08 10.17
N ALA A 121 -9.75 11.74 10.86
CA ALA A 121 -10.03 12.89 11.72
C ALA A 121 -10.14 14.23 10.95
N ASN A 122 -9.81 14.26 9.65
CA ASN A 122 -9.87 15.45 8.80
C ASN A 122 -9.07 16.64 9.35
N ILE A 123 -7.82 16.40 9.77
CA ILE A 123 -6.93 17.45 10.27
C ILE A 123 -6.50 18.36 9.12
N SER A 124 -7.27 19.43 8.90
CA SER A 124 -7.11 20.38 7.79
C SER A 124 -6.66 21.79 8.23
N ASN A 125 -6.45 22.00 9.53
CA ASN A 125 -6.07 23.30 10.08
C ASN A 125 -5.26 23.14 11.37
N SER A 126 -4.55 24.21 11.76
CA SER A 126 -3.66 24.19 12.92
C SER A 126 -4.37 24.06 14.26
N ARG A 127 -5.61 24.54 14.41
CA ARG A 127 -6.33 24.44 15.69
C ARG A 127 -6.67 23.00 16.01
N THR A 128 -7.14 22.25 15.02
CA THR A 128 -7.37 20.80 15.14
C THR A 128 -6.07 20.04 15.37
N ALA A 129 -4.98 20.43 14.68
CA ALA A 129 -3.68 19.79 14.88
C ALA A 129 -3.15 20.00 16.32
N ILE A 130 -3.19 21.24 16.83
CA ILE A 130 -2.79 21.57 18.21
C ILE A 130 -3.66 20.82 19.23
N PHE A 131 -4.96 20.70 18.99
CA PHE A 131 -5.84 19.93 19.86
C PHE A 131 -5.35 18.49 20.03
N TYR A 132 -5.01 17.80 18.95
CA TYR A 132 -4.50 16.43 19.04
C TYR A 132 -3.07 16.35 19.59
N GLU A 133 -2.22 17.34 19.35
CA GLU A 133 -0.90 17.45 20.01
C GLU A 133 -1.06 17.55 21.54
N LEU A 134 -1.99 18.39 22.03
CA LEU A 134 -2.30 18.52 23.45
C LEU A 134 -2.95 17.27 24.05
N LEU A 135 -3.68 16.49 23.25
CA LEU A 135 -4.21 15.19 23.68
C LEU A 135 -3.11 14.13 23.84
N GLY A 136 -1.90 14.37 23.32
CA GLY A 136 -0.75 13.47 23.43
C GLY A 136 -0.48 12.62 22.20
N ALA A 137 -1.06 12.96 21.04
CA ALA A 137 -0.73 12.27 19.79
C ALA A 137 0.76 12.45 19.46
N GLN A 138 1.41 11.40 18.94
CA GLN A 138 2.81 11.49 18.50
C GLN A 138 2.96 11.86 17.03
N ARG A 139 1.92 11.57 16.22
CA ARG A 139 1.91 11.87 14.79
C ARG A 139 0.51 12.19 14.29
N LEU A 140 0.42 13.16 13.39
CA LEU A 140 -0.82 13.55 12.71
C LEU A 140 -0.74 13.18 11.23
N ILE A 141 -1.67 12.34 10.78
CA ILE A 141 -1.84 12.03 9.36
C ILE A 141 -2.79 13.07 8.80
N LEU A 142 -2.24 14.04 8.07
CA LEU A 142 -3.01 15.19 7.62
C LEU A 142 -4.06 14.82 6.57
N ALA A 143 -5.02 15.72 6.43
CA ALA A 143 -6.11 15.61 5.50
C ALA A 143 -5.59 15.64 4.04
N ARG A 144 -6.15 14.80 3.16
CA ARG A 144 -5.59 14.51 1.81
C ARG A 144 -5.90 15.57 0.74
N GLU A 145 -6.65 16.59 1.12
CA GLU A 145 -7.13 17.72 0.33
C GLU A 145 -6.29 18.97 0.55
N LEU A 146 -5.29 18.91 1.43
CA LEU A 146 -4.38 20.01 1.69
C LEU A 146 -3.33 20.15 0.59
N SER A 147 -3.06 21.40 0.23
CA SER A 147 -1.89 21.77 -0.56
C SER A 147 -0.61 21.75 0.27
N LEU A 148 0.54 21.70 -0.41
CA LEU A 148 1.84 21.75 0.26
C LEU A 148 2.04 23.04 1.07
N VAL A 149 1.46 24.14 0.61
CA VAL A 149 1.48 25.44 1.31
C VAL A 149 0.71 25.33 2.62
N GLN A 150 -0.52 24.83 2.58
CA GLN A 150 -1.34 24.67 3.79
C GLN A 150 -0.72 23.69 4.78
N ILE A 151 -0.10 22.61 4.30
CA ILE A 151 0.61 21.67 5.16
C ILE A 151 1.76 22.37 5.91
N ARG A 152 2.55 23.21 5.23
CA ARG A 152 3.61 24.01 5.87
C ARG A 152 3.06 25.00 6.89
N GLU A 153 1.94 25.66 6.58
CA GLU A 153 1.28 26.59 7.52
C GLU A 153 0.81 25.88 8.81
N ILE A 154 0.32 24.65 8.70
CA ILE A 154 -0.04 23.82 9.86
C ILE A 154 1.22 23.42 10.62
N LYS A 155 2.22 22.85 9.94
CA LYS A 155 3.47 22.38 10.56
C LYS A 155 4.19 23.50 11.33
N ASN A 156 4.25 24.71 10.77
CA ASN A 156 4.90 25.87 11.39
C ASN A 156 4.26 26.33 12.72
N LYS A 157 3.04 25.87 13.04
CA LYS A 157 2.33 26.19 14.28
C LYS A 157 2.42 25.09 15.33
N LEU A 158 3.06 23.98 15.00
CA LEU A 158 3.23 22.82 15.87
C LEU A 158 4.66 22.80 16.41
N ASN A 159 4.84 22.24 17.61
CA ASN A 159 6.12 22.31 18.29
C ASN A 159 6.93 21.02 18.14
N LYS A 160 6.28 19.87 18.43
CA LYS A 160 6.99 18.59 18.57
C LYS A 160 6.37 17.45 17.77
N ILE A 161 5.08 17.54 17.46
CA ILE A 161 4.37 16.44 16.82
C ILE A 161 4.85 16.18 15.38
N GLU A 162 4.93 14.90 15.02
CA GLU A 162 5.28 14.48 13.67
C GLU A 162 4.09 14.67 12.72
N ILE A 163 4.39 15.05 11.47
CA ILE A 163 3.42 15.19 10.40
C ILE A 163 3.68 14.12 9.35
N GLU A 164 2.61 13.37 9.05
CA GLU A 164 2.58 12.35 8.00
C GLU A 164 1.61 12.76 6.90
N THR A 165 2.00 12.49 5.66
CA THR A 165 1.11 12.69 4.50
C THR A 165 1.16 11.50 3.55
N PHE A 166 0.08 11.30 2.80
CA PHE A 166 0.06 10.31 1.73
C PHE A 166 0.90 10.81 0.55
N ILE A 167 1.68 9.93 -0.04
CA ILE A 167 2.52 10.23 -1.22
C ILE A 167 2.17 9.38 -2.45
N HIS A 168 1.44 8.28 -2.25
CA HIS A 168 1.06 7.38 -3.34
C HIS A 168 -0.26 6.65 -3.09
N GLY A 169 -0.89 6.23 -4.18
CA GLY A 169 -2.01 5.28 -4.18
C GLY A 169 -3.38 5.93 -4.30
N ALA A 170 -4.43 5.12 -4.16
CA ALA A 170 -5.78 5.54 -4.49
C ALA A 170 -6.25 6.75 -3.68
N GLN A 171 -6.82 7.75 -4.34
CA GLN A 171 -7.50 8.87 -3.69
C GLN A 171 -9.01 8.63 -3.57
N CYS A 172 -9.63 9.13 -2.52
CA CYS A 172 -11.09 9.16 -2.40
C CYS A 172 -11.63 10.43 -3.09
N THR A 173 -12.87 10.40 -3.58
CA THR A 173 -13.58 11.63 -3.96
C THR A 173 -14.18 12.35 -2.77
N SER A 174 -14.40 11.64 -1.66
CA SER A 174 -14.88 12.21 -0.41
C SER A 174 -13.72 12.71 0.46
N ILE A 175 -14.00 13.70 1.31
CA ILE A 175 -13.02 14.38 2.16
C ILE A 175 -12.39 13.39 3.14
N SER A 176 -11.09 13.09 2.94
CA SER A 176 -10.30 12.12 3.70
C SER A 176 -11.01 10.78 3.99
N GLY A 177 -11.80 10.31 3.00
CA GLY A 177 -12.46 9.01 3.04
C GLY A 177 -13.75 8.95 3.87
N ARG A 178 -14.21 10.07 4.47
CA ARG A 178 -15.52 10.13 5.12
C ARG A 178 -16.63 10.13 4.07
N CYS A 179 -17.29 8.99 3.88
CA CYS A 179 -18.18 8.77 2.73
C CYS A 179 -19.40 7.92 3.12
N TYR A 180 -20.59 8.41 2.76
CA TYR A 180 -21.86 7.70 2.94
C TYR A 180 -22.34 6.99 1.67
N PHE A 181 -21.74 7.30 0.52
CA PHE A 181 -22.23 6.87 -0.79
C PHE A 181 -22.35 5.34 -0.92
N SER A 182 -21.42 4.59 -0.32
CA SER A 182 -21.45 3.12 -0.35
C SER A 182 -22.58 2.52 0.48
N ALA A 183 -22.89 3.09 1.64
CA ALA A 183 -24.01 2.62 2.45
C ALA A 183 -25.35 2.97 1.80
N GLU A 184 -25.44 4.17 1.22
CA GLU A 184 -26.65 4.66 0.55
C GLU A 184 -27.02 3.80 -0.67
N VAL A 185 -26.07 3.59 -1.60
CA VAL A 185 -26.29 2.79 -2.82
C VAL A 185 -26.61 1.34 -2.52
N CYS A 186 -26.17 0.82 -1.38
CA CYS A 186 -26.45 -0.54 -0.96
C CYS A 186 -27.62 -0.63 0.04
N GLU A 187 -28.26 0.49 0.36
CA GLU A 187 -29.37 0.60 1.32
C GLU A 187 -29.07 -0.09 2.67
N SER A 188 -27.80 -0.06 3.09
CA SER A 188 -27.36 -0.75 4.32
C SER A 188 -26.06 -0.17 4.88
N GLN A 189 -26.05 0.04 6.21
CA GLN A 189 -24.88 0.47 6.96
C GLN A 189 -23.75 -0.58 6.98
N ASP A 190 -24.04 -1.84 6.61
CA ASP A 190 -23.01 -2.86 6.44
C ASP A 190 -22.03 -2.53 5.32
N TYR A 191 -22.36 -1.64 4.40
CA TYR A 191 -21.45 -1.21 3.33
C TYR A 191 -20.84 0.16 3.60
N SER A 192 -20.84 0.62 4.85
CA SER A 192 -20.29 1.92 5.24
C SER A 192 -18.78 2.01 4.99
N ALA A 193 -18.37 3.06 4.29
CA ALA A 193 -16.96 3.34 4.05
C ALA A 193 -16.22 3.73 5.33
N ASN A 194 -16.92 4.37 6.28
CA ASN A 194 -16.41 4.75 7.60
C ASN A 194 -16.21 3.53 8.52
N ARG A 195 -16.64 2.35 8.06
CA ARG A 195 -16.48 1.05 8.72
C ARG A 195 -15.58 0.10 7.93
N GLY A 196 -14.90 0.61 6.89
CA GLY A 196 -13.98 -0.17 6.05
C GLY A 196 -14.64 -1.17 5.11
N LYS A 197 -15.96 -1.11 4.94
CA LYS A 197 -16.77 -2.04 4.14
C LYS A 197 -17.28 -1.42 2.82
N CYS A 198 -16.57 -0.41 2.30
CA CYS A 198 -16.93 0.29 1.07
C CYS A 198 -16.90 -0.63 -0.17
N VAL A 199 -17.98 -0.66 -0.96
CA VAL A 199 -18.07 -1.38 -2.25
C VAL A 199 -17.59 -0.57 -3.45
N GLN A 200 -17.03 0.62 -3.17
CA GLN A 200 -16.41 1.54 -4.13
C GLN A 200 -17.35 1.99 -5.27
N PRO A 201 -18.58 2.48 -4.97
CA PRO A 201 -19.52 2.91 -5.99
C PRO A 201 -18.98 4.06 -6.87
N CYS A 202 -18.09 4.90 -6.33
CA CYS A 202 -17.44 5.98 -7.06
C CYS A 202 -16.53 5.52 -8.22
N ARG A 203 -16.22 4.23 -8.31
CA ARG A 203 -15.42 3.63 -9.39
C ARG A 203 -16.28 2.98 -10.48
N ARG A 204 -17.60 3.14 -10.40
CA ARG A 204 -18.57 2.60 -11.37
C ARG A 204 -19.04 3.70 -12.31
N ARG A 205 -19.63 3.30 -13.44
CA ARG A 205 -20.32 4.23 -14.35
C ARG A 205 -21.69 4.55 -13.79
N TRP A 206 -22.10 5.80 -13.92
CA TRP A 206 -23.38 6.32 -13.47
C TRP A 206 -23.99 7.18 -14.57
N ARG A 207 -25.31 7.17 -14.67
CA ARG A 207 -26.10 8.15 -15.43
C ARG A 207 -26.84 9.01 -14.41
N VAL A 208 -26.86 10.32 -14.64
CA VAL A 208 -27.46 11.29 -13.70
C VAL A 208 -28.61 11.98 -14.40
N TYR A 209 -29.78 11.92 -13.78
CA TYR A 209 -31.00 12.54 -14.25
C TYR A 209 -31.43 13.62 -13.25
N ASP A 210 -31.91 14.76 -13.72
CA ASP A 210 -32.60 15.74 -12.88
C ASP A 210 -34.08 15.36 -12.66
N ASP A 211 -34.80 16.15 -11.86
CA ASP A 211 -36.21 15.91 -11.55
C ASP A 211 -37.15 16.07 -12.75
N LEU A 212 -36.67 16.68 -13.84
CA LEU A 212 -37.37 16.81 -15.12
C LEU A 212 -36.99 15.70 -16.10
N ASN A 213 -36.25 14.69 -15.63
CA ASN A 213 -35.74 13.56 -16.40
C ASN A 213 -34.76 13.96 -17.53
N ASN A 214 -34.12 15.13 -17.40
CA ASN A 214 -33.02 15.49 -18.27
C ASN A 214 -31.77 14.73 -17.83
N GLU A 215 -31.16 14.00 -18.77
CA GLU A 215 -29.83 13.44 -18.52
C GLU A 215 -28.80 14.57 -18.50
N MET A 216 -28.17 14.77 -17.34
CA MET A 216 -27.04 15.68 -17.22
C MET A 216 -25.92 15.13 -18.10
N LEU A 217 -25.51 15.90 -19.12
CA LEU A 217 -24.50 15.53 -20.12
C LEU A 217 -23.09 15.35 -19.52
N TYR A 218 -22.93 14.25 -18.80
CA TYR A 218 -21.68 13.57 -18.51
C TYR A 218 -21.73 12.27 -19.30
N ASP A 219 -21.54 12.35 -20.62
CA ASP A 219 -21.64 11.25 -21.62
C ASP A 219 -21.08 9.88 -21.16
N GLY A 220 -21.82 9.16 -20.30
CA GLY A 220 -21.41 7.88 -19.70
C GLY A 220 -20.03 7.83 -19.02
N VAL A 221 -19.38 8.96 -18.72
CA VAL A 221 -17.98 8.98 -18.25
C VAL A 221 -17.84 8.82 -16.74
N PHE A 222 -16.66 8.41 -16.29
CA PHE A 222 -16.34 8.26 -14.87
C PHE A 222 -16.10 9.61 -14.19
N PHE A 223 -17.17 10.32 -13.78
CA PHE A 223 -17.06 11.68 -13.27
C PHE A 223 -16.59 11.79 -11.81
N ILE A 224 -16.67 10.71 -11.03
CA ILE A 224 -16.21 10.60 -9.63
C ILE A 224 -15.06 9.59 -9.46
N ASN A 225 -14.32 9.29 -10.52
CA ASN A 225 -13.18 8.37 -10.48
C ASN A 225 -11.85 9.14 -10.43
N SER A 226 -11.30 9.28 -9.22
CA SER A 226 -9.98 9.90 -9.00
C SER A 226 -8.84 9.10 -9.66
N LYS A 227 -7.84 9.81 -10.19
CA LYS A 227 -6.52 9.19 -10.44
C LYS A 227 -5.83 8.82 -9.13
N ASP A 228 -4.80 8.00 -9.23
CA ASP A 228 -3.99 7.65 -8.06
C ASP A 228 -2.99 8.79 -7.76
N LEU A 229 -2.78 9.07 -6.49
CA LEU A 229 -1.76 10.00 -6.04
C LEU A 229 -0.38 9.46 -6.42
N CYS A 230 0.49 10.33 -6.92
CA CYS A 230 1.89 10.01 -7.12
C CYS A 230 2.76 11.26 -6.94
N MET A 231 3.59 11.25 -5.91
CA MET A 231 4.48 12.37 -5.57
C MET A 231 5.96 12.04 -5.79
N ILE A 232 6.27 10.99 -6.54
CA ILE A 232 7.64 10.49 -6.75
C ILE A 232 8.58 11.57 -7.32
N GLU A 233 8.07 12.42 -8.23
CA GLU A 233 8.82 13.52 -8.84
C GLU A 233 9.07 14.70 -7.86
N HIS A 234 8.37 14.69 -6.72
CA HIS A 234 8.26 15.81 -5.80
C HIS A 234 8.77 15.49 -4.40
N ILE A 235 9.44 14.34 -4.22
CA ILE A 235 10.07 13.95 -2.97
C ILE A 235 10.99 15.05 -2.41
N PRO A 236 11.85 15.73 -3.20
CA PRO A 236 12.62 16.87 -2.71
C PRO A 236 11.75 17.96 -2.07
N LYS A 237 10.68 18.38 -2.74
CA LYS A 237 9.76 19.42 -2.23
C LYS A 237 9.06 19.02 -0.93
N LEU A 238 8.72 17.74 -0.80
CA LEU A 238 8.09 17.19 0.40
C LEU A 238 9.06 17.15 1.59
N ILE A 239 10.31 16.73 1.38
CA ILE A 239 11.33 16.72 2.44
C ILE A 239 11.72 18.15 2.85
N GLU A 240 11.82 19.06 1.89
CA GLU A 240 12.02 20.49 2.14
C GLU A 240 10.85 21.16 2.84
N ALA A 241 9.64 20.58 2.75
CA ALA A 241 8.47 21.01 3.50
C ALA A 241 8.44 20.52 4.94
N ASP A 242 9.51 19.86 5.40
CA ASP A 242 9.68 19.42 6.79
C ASP A 242 8.64 18.39 7.25
N LEU A 243 8.28 17.48 6.34
CA LEU A 243 7.45 16.32 6.64
C LEU A 243 8.28 15.21 7.28
N ASP A 244 7.73 14.58 8.31
CA ASP A 244 8.43 13.57 9.11
C ASP A 244 8.20 12.15 8.59
N ALA A 245 7.04 11.89 7.99
CA ALA A 245 6.70 10.57 7.46
C ALA A 245 5.90 10.62 6.14
N PHE A 246 6.18 9.65 5.27
CA PHE A 246 5.52 9.45 3.99
C PHE A 246 4.74 8.14 3.97
N LYS A 247 3.43 8.23 3.73
CA LYS A 247 2.53 7.06 3.70
C LYS A 247 2.17 6.65 2.28
N ILE A 248 2.31 5.36 1.98
CA ILE A 248 1.81 4.74 0.74
C ILE A 248 0.42 4.12 1.00
N GLU A 249 -0.58 4.47 0.20
CA GLU A 249 -1.88 3.75 0.21
C GLU A 249 -1.81 2.49 -0.64
N GLY A 250 -2.16 1.34 -0.07
CA GLY A 250 -2.12 0.08 -0.82
C GLY A 250 -2.52 -1.18 -0.07
N ARG A 251 -3.18 -1.10 1.09
CA ARG A 251 -3.43 -2.28 1.94
C ARG A 251 -4.26 -3.40 1.29
N MET A 252 -5.03 -3.09 0.25
CA MET A 252 -5.79 -4.08 -0.53
C MET A 252 -5.03 -4.58 -1.78
N ARG A 253 -3.85 -4.02 -2.06
CA ARG A 253 -3.07 -4.31 -3.28
C ARG A 253 -2.26 -5.60 -3.14
N ASP A 254 -1.83 -6.09 -4.29
CA ASP A 254 -0.98 -7.26 -4.39
C ASP A 254 0.43 -6.97 -3.85
N PRO A 255 1.15 -7.95 -3.25
CA PRO A 255 2.51 -7.76 -2.77
C PRO A 255 3.49 -7.18 -3.80
N ILE A 256 3.31 -7.45 -5.11
CA ILE A 256 4.14 -6.85 -6.17
C ILE A 256 3.94 -5.32 -6.23
N TYR A 257 2.70 -4.85 -6.11
CA TYR A 257 2.41 -3.41 -6.04
C TYR A 257 3.08 -2.79 -4.81
N ILE A 258 2.95 -3.45 -3.66
CA ILE A 258 3.47 -2.96 -2.39
C ILE A 258 5.00 -2.90 -2.44
N GLU A 259 5.68 -3.93 -2.94
CA GLU A 259 7.12 -3.92 -3.14
C GLU A 259 7.55 -2.80 -4.10
N GLU A 260 6.95 -2.73 -5.28
CA GLU A 260 7.40 -1.82 -6.35
C GLU A 260 7.23 -0.35 -5.92
N THR A 261 6.08 -0.02 -5.33
CA THR A 261 5.81 1.33 -4.84
C THR A 261 6.76 1.70 -3.71
N THR A 262 6.90 0.84 -2.71
CA THR A 262 7.81 1.07 -1.57
C THR A 262 9.25 1.23 -2.04
N SER A 263 9.73 0.35 -2.94
CA SER A 263 11.10 0.41 -3.48
C SER A 263 11.36 1.73 -4.21
N CYS A 264 10.46 2.14 -5.12
CA CYS A 264 10.63 3.39 -5.86
C CYS A 264 10.73 4.60 -4.93
N TYR A 265 9.88 4.66 -3.89
CA TYR A 265 9.93 5.77 -2.94
C TYR A 265 11.14 5.72 -2.02
N ARG A 266 11.58 4.54 -1.57
CA ARG A 266 12.82 4.36 -0.81
C ARG A 266 14.01 4.86 -1.60
N GLU A 267 14.14 4.42 -2.86
CA GLU A 267 15.20 4.86 -3.77
C GLU A 267 15.15 6.38 -4.03
N ALA A 268 13.96 6.96 -4.16
CA ALA A 268 13.80 8.40 -4.34
C ALA A 268 14.19 9.21 -3.10
N ILE A 269 13.84 8.73 -1.91
CA ILE A 269 14.25 9.34 -0.64
C ILE A 269 15.77 9.21 -0.46
N ASP A 270 16.34 8.03 -0.74
CA ASP A 270 17.79 7.81 -0.70
C ASP A 270 18.52 8.74 -1.66
N ALA A 271 18.06 8.80 -2.92
CA ALA A 271 18.65 9.68 -3.91
C ALA A 271 18.61 11.16 -3.50
N TYR A 272 17.58 11.61 -2.77
CA TYR A 272 17.56 12.98 -2.24
C TYR A 272 18.67 13.21 -1.20
N TYR A 273 18.76 12.36 -0.18
CA TYR A 273 19.75 12.51 0.89
C TYR A 273 21.19 12.28 0.41
N ASP A 274 21.38 11.41 -0.58
CA ASP A 274 22.67 11.12 -1.19
C ASP A 274 23.06 12.16 -2.27
N ASN A 275 22.22 13.17 -2.51
CA ASN A 275 22.41 14.18 -3.56
C ASN A 275 22.54 13.59 -4.98
N THR A 276 21.83 12.50 -5.26
CA THR A 276 21.81 11.81 -6.57
C THR A 276 20.41 11.75 -7.20
N PHE A 277 19.47 12.57 -6.74
CA PHE A 277 18.12 12.67 -7.29
C PHE A 277 18.14 13.38 -8.64
N THR A 278 17.80 12.67 -9.72
CA THR A 278 17.84 13.21 -11.09
C THR A 278 16.55 12.92 -11.86
N GLN A 279 16.33 13.65 -12.95
CA GLN A 279 15.16 13.46 -13.82
C GLN A 279 15.17 12.09 -14.53
N GLU A 280 16.35 11.53 -14.80
CA GLU A 280 16.50 10.19 -15.38
C GLU A 280 15.97 9.12 -14.41
N LYS A 281 16.35 9.18 -13.13
CA LYS A 281 15.84 8.29 -12.10
C LYS A 281 14.33 8.44 -11.91
N VAL A 282 13.82 9.68 -11.93
CA VAL A 282 12.38 9.96 -11.88
C VAL A 282 11.63 9.26 -13.02
N LYS A 283 12.12 9.36 -14.26
CA LYS A 283 11.53 8.66 -15.42
C LYS A 283 11.55 7.15 -15.23
N GLU A 284 12.62 6.59 -14.65
CA GLU A 284 12.73 5.16 -14.36
C GLU A 284 11.71 4.71 -13.30
N TRP A 285 11.59 5.42 -12.18
CA TRP A 285 10.61 5.12 -11.14
C TRP A 285 9.18 5.22 -11.67
N LEU A 286 8.84 6.27 -12.42
CA LEU A 286 7.54 6.38 -13.07
C LEU A 286 7.26 5.21 -14.01
N LYS A 287 8.25 4.81 -14.83
CA LYS A 287 8.14 3.63 -15.70
C LYS A 287 7.91 2.35 -14.91
N ARG A 288 8.51 2.20 -13.73
CA ARG A 288 8.29 1.04 -12.84
C ARG A 288 6.90 1.08 -12.19
N LEU A 289 6.49 2.23 -11.67
CA LEU A 289 5.18 2.44 -11.05
C LEU A 289 4.01 2.21 -12.03
N THR A 290 4.21 2.47 -13.33
CA THR A 290 3.20 2.14 -14.36
C THR A 290 3.08 0.64 -14.67
N LYS A 291 3.99 -0.22 -14.21
CA LYS A 291 3.92 -1.68 -14.37
C LYS A 291 3.02 -2.37 -13.35
N VAL A 292 2.71 -1.68 -12.25
CA VAL A 292 1.78 -2.17 -11.22
C VAL A 292 0.44 -1.47 -11.36
N TYR A 293 -0.56 -1.90 -10.58
CA TYR A 293 -1.91 -1.34 -10.67
C TYR A 293 -1.88 0.20 -10.58
N THR A 294 -2.47 0.89 -11.54
CA THR A 294 -2.64 2.35 -11.50
C THR A 294 -3.89 2.76 -12.27
N ARG A 295 -4.54 3.86 -11.85
CA ARG A 295 -5.60 4.56 -12.60
C ARG A 295 -5.08 5.76 -13.40
N GLY A 296 -3.76 5.88 -13.50
CA GLY A 296 -3.07 7.10 -13.91
C GLY A 296 -2.69 7.92 -12.69
N PHE A 297 -1.75 8.84 -12.88
CA PHE A 297 -1.17 9.62 -11.77
C PHE A 297 -1.66 11.07 -11.77
N SER A 298 -1.78 11.61 -10.57
CA SER A 298 -2.04 13.02 -10.26
C SER A 298 -1.27 13.39 -9.00
N THR A 299 -0.96 14.68 -8.83
CA THR A 299 -0.38 15.20 -7.59
C THR A 299 -1.44 15.44 -6.51
N GLY A 300 -2.70 15.08 -6.76
CA GLY A 300 -3.81 15.39 -5.87
C GLY A 300 -3.86 16.88 -5.57
N PHE A 301 -4.03 17.23 -4.30
CA PHE A 301 -4.23 18.61 -3.87
C PHE A 301 -2.93 19.36 -3.59
N TYR A 302 -1.76 18.70 -3.64
CA TYR A 302 -0.49 19.27 -3.22
C TYR A 302 -0.12 20.57 -3.94
N PHE A 303 -0.51 20.73 -5.21
CA PHE A 303 -0.24 21.92 -6.03
C PHE A 303 -1.52 22.63 -6.51
N GLY A 304 -2.62 22.46 -5.79
CA GLY A 304 -3.92 23.06 -6.09
C GLY A 304 -5.01 22.02 -6.30
N LEU A 305 -6.24 22.48 -6.55
CA LEU A 305 -7.38 21.59 -6.76
C LEU A 305 -7.17 20.72 -8.01
N PRO A 306 -7.39 19.39 -7.91
CA PRO A 306 -7.39 18.51 -9.08
C PRO A 306 -8.39 19.00 -10.13
N LYS A 307 -7.94 19.20 -11.37
CA LYS A 307 -8.80 19.69 -12.47
C LYS A 307 -8.67 18.82 -13.71
N GLY A 308 -9.76 18.76 -14.50
CA GLY A 308 -9.78 18.17 -15.83
C GLY A 308 -9.12 16.79 -15.91
N ARG A 309 -7.93 16.74 -16.52
CA ARG A 309 -7.12 15.53 -16.75
C ARG A 309 -6.67 14.79 -15.49
N GLU A 310 -6.80 15.35 -14.29
CA GLU A 310 -6.48 14.68 -13.03
C GLU A 310 -7.59 13.76 -12.51
N ILE A 311 -8.75 13.80 -13.16
CA ILE A 311 -9.85 12.85 -12.99
C ILE A 311 -9.73 11.78 -14.09
N GLN A 312 -9.86 10.50 -13.74
CA GLN A 312 -9.84 9.42 -14.71
C GLN A 312 -11.25 9.20 -15.27
N ARG A 313 -11.54 9.86 -16.39
CA ARG A 313 -12.89 9.86 -17.01
C ARG A 313 -13.10 8.73 -18.02
N GLU A 314 -12.03 8.11 -18.51
CA GLU A 314 -12.07 7.22 -19.69
C GLU A 314 -12.18 5.74 -19.31
N PHE A 315 -11.47 5.30 -18.27
CA PHE A 315 -11.36 3.89 -17.91
C PHE A 315 -11.74 3.63 -16.45
N ASP A 316 -12.44 2.53 -16.19
CA ASP A 316 -12.50 1.94 -14.87
C ASP A 316 -11.24 1.13 -14.57
N GLY A 317 -10.72 1.32 -13.37
CA GLY A 317 -9.71 0.43 -12.82
C GLY A 317 -8.32 0.52 -13.48
N ASN A 318 -7.67 -0.61 -13.65
CA ASN A 318 -6.23 -0.65 -13.95
C ASN A 318 -5.92 -0.27 -15.41
N ILE A 319 -5.18 0.82 -15.61
CA ILE A 319 -4.67 1.22 -16.93
C ILE A 319 -3.26 0.69 -17.22
N SER A 320 -2.64 -0.05 -16.29
CA SER A 320 -1.32 -0.65 -16.55
C SER A 320 -1.41 -1.68 -17.68
N ASN A 321 -0.51 -1.53 -18.65
CA ASN A 321 -0.37 -2.51 -19.73
C ASN A 321 0.35 -3.78 -19.29
N TYR A 322 0.62 -3.98 -18.00
CA TYR A 322 1.24 -5.20 -17.47
C TYR A 322 0.21 -6.06 -16.75
N LYS A 323 0.29 -7.37 -16.99
CA LYS A 323 -0.53 -8.38 -16.31
C LYS A 323 0.36 -9.36 -15.57
N LYS A 324 -0.04 -9.68 -14.34
CA LYS A 324 0.53 -10.79 -13.57
C LYS A 324 -0.02 -12.11 -14.12
N ILE A 325 0.85 -12.91 -14.73
CA ILE A 325 0.49 -14.20 -15.35
C ILE A 325 1.13 -15.33 -14.55
N GLU A 326 0.32 -16.29 -14.11
CA GLU A 326 0.81 -17.55 -13.52
C GLU A 326 1.45 -18.41 -14.61
N ILE A 327 2.71 -18.79 -14.42
CA ILE A 327 3.49 -19.61 -15.37
C ILE A 327 3.77 -21.03 -14.84
N GLY A 328 3.53 -21.27 -13.55
CA GLY A 328 3.79 -22.56 -12.95
C GLY A 328 3.69 -22.55 -11.44
N LYS A 329 4.22 -23.62 -10.81
CA LYS A 329 4.28 -23.77 -9.36
C LYS A 329 5.50 -24.56 -8.90
N VAL A 330 5.90 -24.38 -7.65
CA VAL A 330 6.96 -25.15 -6.99
C VAL A 330 6.48 -26.58 -6.72
N LEU A 331 7.26 -27.56 -7.16
CA LEU A 331 7.07 -28.98 -6.82
C LEU A 331 7.86 -29.38 -5.57
N ASN A 332 9.09 -28.91 -5.46
CA ASN A 332 9.97 -29.20 -4.34
C ASN A 332 11.04 -28.11 -4.17
N TYR A 333 11.53 -27.95 -2.95
CA TYR A 333 12.68 -27.11 -2.61
C TYR A 333 13.81 -27.98 -2.05
N PHE A 334 15.04 -27.69 -2.45
CA PHE A 334 16.26 -28.38 -2.01
C PHE A 334 17.15 -27.38 -1.26
N PRO A 335 17.10 -27.36 0.09
CA PRO A 335 17.79 -26.36 0.91
C PRO A 335 19.30 -26.29 0.66
N GLU A 336 19.98 -27.44 0.62
CA GLU A 336 21.44 -27.52 0.42
C GLU A 336 21.91 -26.87 -0.89
N LYS A 337 21.07 -26.93 -1.93
CA LYS A 337 21.38 -26.42 -3.26
C LYS A 337 20.77 -25.05 -3.52
N LYS A 338 20.01 -24.51 -2.57
CA LYS A 338 19.13 -23.34 -2.75
C LYS A 338 18.35 -23.40 -4.06
N ALA A 339 17.84 -24.59 -4.39
CA ALA A 339 17.24 -24.85 -5.71
C ALA A 339 15.79 -25.28 -5.56
N ALA A 340 14.92 -24.76 -6.43
CA ALA A 340 13.54 -25.17 -6.55
C ALA A 340 13.33 -25.99 -7.82
N LYS A 341 12.67 -27.13 -7.69
CA LYS A 341 12.07 -27.83 -8.83
C LYS A 341 10.68 -27.26 -9.05
N ILE A 342 10.47 -26.65 -10.20
CA ILE A 342 9.23 -25.99 -10.60
C ILE A 342 8.56 -26.77 -11.71
N LEU A 343 7.23 -26.72 -11.76
CA LEU A 343 6.40 -27.22 -12.84
C LEU A 343 5.91 -26.03 -13.66
N LEU A 344 6.46 -25.84 -14.85
CA LEU A 344 5.93 -24.87 -15.81
C LEU A 344 4.67 -25.43 -16.47
N THR A 345 3.63 -24.60 -16.51
CA THR A 345 2.30 -24.94 -17.05
C THR A 345 1.83 -24.00 -18.16
N SER A 346 2.57 -22.93 -18.42
CA SER A 346 2.29 -21.94 -19.46
C SER A 346 3.53 -21.10 -19.76
N GLY A 347 3.70 -20.71 -21.03
CA GLY A 347 4.76 -19.83 -21.48
C GLY A 347 6.14 -20.49 -21.47
N LYS A 348 7.19 -19.68 -21.39
CA LYS A 348 8.57 -20.13 -21.23
C LYS A 348 9.31 -19.29 -20.22
N LEU A 349 10.36 -19.87 -19.65
CA LEU A 349 11.30 -19.21 -18.76
C LEU A 349 12.63 -19.01 -19.48
N LYS A 350 13.19 -17.82 -19.39
CA LYS A 350 14.50 -17.44 -19.93
C LYS A 350 15.40 -17.01 -18.79
N LEU A 351 16.71 -17.13 -18.98
CA LEU A 351 17.66 -16.43 -18.12
C LEU A 351 17.34 -14.93 -18.15
N LYS A 352 17.52 -14.27 -17.00
CA LYS A 352 17.20 -12.85 -16.79
C LYS A 352 15.73 -12.47 -16.86
N ASP A 353 14.83 -13.46 -16.98
CA ASP A 353 13.43 -13.19 -16.68
C ASP A 353 13.28 -12.83 -15.20
N GLU A 354 12.56 -11.75 -14.92
CA GLU A 354 12.05 -11.46 -13.58
C GLU A 354 10.84 -12.38 -13.29
N ILE A 355 10.90 -13.07 -12.15
CA ILE A 355 9.83 -13.92 -11.66
C ILE A 355 9.43 -13.55 -10.23
N PHE A 356 8.20 -13.91 -9.89
CA PHE A 356 7.65 -13.78 -8.55
C PHE A 356 7.18 -15.15 -8.07
N ILE A 357 7.73 -15.65 -6.98
CA ILE A 357 7.24 -16.86 -6.30
C ILE A 357 6.39 -16.42 -5.11
N ILE A 358 5.09 -16.68 -5.19
CA ILE A 358 4.11 -16.20 -4.21
C ILE A 358 3.32 -17.39 -3.68
N GLY A 359 3.30 -17.50 -2.36
CA GLY A 359 2.58 -18.53 -1.63
C GLY A 359 1.07 -18.45 -1.82
N THR A 360 0.40 -19.61 -1.96
CA THR A 360 -1.07 -19.65 -1.93
C THR A 360 -1.57 -19.70 -0.48
N HIS A 361 -1.03 -20.63 0.31
CA HIS A 361 -1.36 -20.87 1.73
C HIS A 361 -0.13 -20.72 2.63
N THR A 362 0.83 -19.92 2.18
CA THR A 362 2.12 -19.72 2.82
C THR A 362 2.51 -18.27 2.69
N ASP A 363 3.42 -17.83 3.55
CA ASP A 363 3.91 -16.44 3.57
C ASP A 363 4.98 -16.16 2.52
N THR A 364 5.29 -17.12 1.65
CA THR A 364 6.33 -16.97 0.65
C THR A 364 6.03 -15.78 -0.26
N TYR A 365 6.97 -14.83 -0.29
CA TYR A 365 7.08 -13.82 -1.32
C TYR A 365 8.54 -13.71 -1.72
N LEU A 366 8.82 -13.93 -3.00
CA LEU A 366 10.17 -13.82 -3.55
C LEU A 366 10.08 -13.22 -4.95
N ARG A 367 10.74 -12.08 -5.13
CA ARG A 367 11.05 -11.50 -6.44
C ARG A 367 12.51 -11.79 -6.75
N GLN A 368 12.80 -12.32 -7.93
CA GLN A 368 14.18 -12.56 -8.37
C GLN A 368 14.30 -12.59 -9.89
N GLU A 369 15.54 -12.43 -10.36
CA GLU A 369 15.90 -12.82 -11.72
C GLU A 369 16.22 -14.32 -11.80
N VAL A 370 15.87 -14.94 -12.92
CA VAL A 370 16.28 -16.32 -13.22
C VAL A 370 17.73 -16.35 -13.65
N ASN A 371 18.60 -16.88 -12.80
CA ASN A 371 20.04 -17.01 -13.07
C ASN A 371 20.48 -18.43 -13.45
N SER A 372 19.60 -19.43 -13.34
CA SER A 372 19.90 -20.80 -13.76
C SER A 372 18.66 -21.54 -14.22
N ILE A 373 18.83 -22.42 -15.21
CA ILE A 373 17.78 -23.28 -15.75
C ILE A 373 18.36 -24.67 -15.98
N GLN A 374 17.69 -25.70 -15.46
CA GLN A 374 18.04 -27.11 -15.65
C GLN A 374 16.82 -27.95 -16.04
N ILE A 375 16.93 -28.78 -17.09
CA ILE A 375 15.88 -29.70 -17.54
C ILE A 375 16.49 -31.09 -17.79
N LYS A 376 15.92 -32.16 -17.23
CA LYS A 376 16.34 -33.57 -17.46
C LYS A 376 17.87 -33.73 -17.47
N GLN A 377 18.53 -33.22 -16.41
CA GLN A 377 19.99 -33.20 -16.22
C GLN A 377 20.81 -32.25 -17.13
N LYS A 378 20.26 -31.73 -18.23
CA LYS A 378 20.90 -30.67 -19.03
C LYS A 378 20.95 -29.36 -18.23
N LYS A 379 22.17 -28.87 -17.98
CA LYS A 379 22.47 -27.60 -17.28
C LYS A 379 22.71 -26.47 -18.30
N ASN A 380 22.80 -25.23 -17.80
CA ASN A 380 23.18 -24.03 -18.58
C ASN A 380 22.24 -23.73 -19.76
N LEU A 381 20.96 -24.04 -19.61
CA LEU A 381 19.98 -23.66 -20.62
C LEU A 381 19.73 -22.14 -20.53
N THR A 382 19.66 -21.48 -21.68
CA THR A 382 19.31 -20.06 -21.77
C THR A 382 17.80 -19.84 -21.71
N GLU A 383 17.02 -20.82 -22.16
CA GLU A 383 15.56 -20.82 -22.06
C GLU A 383 14.95 -22.23 -22.01
N THR A 384 13.72 -22.32 -21.52
CA THR A 384 12.91 -23.53 -21.53
C THR A 384 12.13 -23.64 -22.85
N PRO A 385 11.74 -24.86 -23.27
CA PRO A 385 10.73 -25.01 -24.32
C PRO A 385 9.45 -24.28 -23.95
N PHE A 386 8.72 -23.81 -24.97
CA PHE A 386 7.44 -23.14 -24.78
C PHE A 386 6.35 -24.13 -24.40
N VAL A 387 5.66 -23.86 -23.30
CA VAL A 387 4.53 -24.63 -22.80
C VAL A 387 3.24 -23.97 -23.25
N LYS A 388 2.51 -24.62 -24.18
CA LYS A 388 1.30 -24.03 -24.78
C LYS A 388 0.06 -24.13 -23.89
N SER A 389 -0.04 -25.19 -23.08
CA SER A 389 -1.23 -25.44 -22.26
C SER A 389 -0.87 -26.25 -21.02
N LYS A 390 -1.80 -26.30 -20.05
CA LYS A 390 -1.64 -27.12 -18.83
C LYS A 390 -1.48 -28.64 -19.09
N LYS A 391 -1.72 -29.14 -20.32
CA LYS A 391 -1.50 -30.55 -20.69
C LYS A 391 -0.03 -30.84 -21.00
N GLU A 392 0.66 -29.86 -21.58
CA GLU A 392 2.11 -29.90 -21.77
C GLU A 392 2.74 -29.35 -20.48
N ARG A 393 3.54 -30.14 -19.77
CA ARG A 393 4.15 -29.67 -18.52
C ARG A 393 5.62 -30.01 -18.52
N ILE A 394 6.43 -29.08 -18.04
CA ILE A 394 7.88 -29.26 -17.99
C ILE A 394 8.35 -29.01 -16.56
N ALA A 395 9.08 -29.98 -16.02
CA ALA A 395 9.78 -29.80 -14.75
C ALA A 395 11.12 -29.11 -15.01
N VAL A 396 11.35 -27.98 -14.33
CA VAL A 396 12.54 -27.15 -14.48
C VAL A 396 13.17 -26.97 -13.09
N GLY A 397 14.48 -27.09 -13.00
CA GLY A 397 15.24 -26.69 -11.82
C GLY A 397 15.75 -25.26 -11.97
N ILE A 398 15.56 -24.44 -10.94
CA ILE A 398 16.09 -23.07 -10.86
C ILE A 398 16.73 -22.85 -9.48
N ILE A 399 17.75 -21.99 -9.40
CA ILE A 399 18.25 -21.47 -8.12
C ILE A 399 17.29 -20.39 -7.62
N VAL A 400 17.03 -20.39 -6.31
CA VAL A 400 16.16 -19.40 -5.65
C VAL A 400 16.90 -18.72 -4.50
N ASP A 401 16.68 -17.43 -4.34
CA ASP A 401 17.46 -16.61 -3.39
C ASP A 401 17.04 -16.87 -1.93
N ASN A 402 15.77 -17.25 -1.72
CA ASN A 402 15.20 -17.56 -0.42
C ASN A 402 14.42 -18.89 -0.45
N PRO A 403 14.19 -19.53 0.72
CA PRO A 403 13.38 -20.73 0.81
C PRO A 403 11.98 -20.55 0.21
N VAL A 404 11.53 -21.56 -0.53
CA VAL A 404 10.19 -21.63 -1.11
C VAL A 404 9.50 -22.92 -0.69
N LYS A 405 8.17 -22.94 -0.73
CA LYS A 405 7.34 -24.06 -0.28
C LYS A 405 6.64 -24.73 -1.45
N LYS A 406 6.31 -26.02 -1.28
CA LYS A 406 5.57 -26.80 -2.26
C LYS A 406 4.22 -26.13 -2.55
N ASN A 407 3.85 -26.09 -3.83
CA ASN A 407 2.66 -25.42 -4.37
C ASN A 407 2.69 -23.87 -4.34
N ASP A 408 3.79 -23.23 -3.95
CA ASP A 408 3.95 -21.80 -4.20
C ASP A 408 3.89 -21.54 -5.70
N LYS A 409 3.16 -20.50 -6.09
CA LYS A 409 2.88 -20.18 -7.49
C LYS A 409 3.96 -19.27 -8.04
N ILE A 410 4.23 -19.43 -9.33
CA ILE A 410 5.26 -18.66 -10.03
C ILE A 410 4.57 -17.76 -11.04
N PHE A 411 4.89 -16.48 -10.98
CA PHE A 411 4.30 -15.44 -11.81
C PHE A 411 5.37 -14.69 -12.59
N LYS A 412 4.96 -14.12 -13.72
CA LYS A 412 5.70 -13.09 -14.47
C LYS A 412 4.79 -11.91 -14.73
N LEU A 413 5.36 -10.71 -14.77
CA LEU A 413 4.70 -9.55 -15.36
C LEU A 413 4.90 -9.58 -16.87
N SER A 414 3.81 -9.68 -17.62
CA SER A 414 3.83 -9.64 -19.07
C SER A 414 3.20 -8.34 -19.56
N LYS A 415 3.89 -7.66 -20.49
CA LYS A 415 3.31 -6.52 -21.20
C LYS A 415 2.24 -7.03 -22.17
N ASN A 416 1.06 -6.46 -22.10
CA ASN A 416 -0.06 -6.72 -22.97
C ASN A 416 0.18 -5.95 -24.28
N SER A 417 0.32 -6.64 -25.41
CA SER A 417 0.61 -6.03 -26.71
C SER A 417 -0.63 -5.42 -27.41
N LYS A 418 -1.80 -5.43 -26.74
CA LYS A 418 -3.10 -5.03 -27.30
C LYS A 418 -3.67 -3.71 -26.71
N LEU A 419 -2.85 -2.91 -26.03
CA LEU A 419 -3.20 -1.59 -25.52
C LEU A 419 -2.19 -0.55 -25.98
#